data_AF-R4ZHG3-F1
#
_entry.id   AF-R4ZHG3-F1
#
_cell.length_a   1.000
_cell.length_b   1.000
_cell.length_c   1.000
_cell.angle_alpha   90.00
_cell.angle_beta   90.00
_cell.angle_gamma   90.00
#
_symmetry.space_group_name_H-M   'P 1'
#
loop_
_entity.id
_entity.type
_entity.pdbx_description
1 polymer ?
#
loop_
_entity_poly.entity_id
_entity_poly.type
_entity_poly.pdbx_seq_one_letter_code
_entity_poly.pdbx_strand_id
1 'polypeptide(L)' 'MERYKSDTKLFPQGVTPENHLNISALPWVNFDSFNLNVANFTDYFAPIITMAKYQQEGDRLLLPLSVQVHHAVCDG' A
#
# COMPACT_ATOMS: atom_id res chain seq x y z
N MET A 1 -7.36 -14.50 11.24
CA MET A 1 -6.65 -13.34 11.84
C MET A 1 -5.98 -13.64 13.19
N GLU A 2 -6.23 -14.78 13.85
CA GLU A 2 -5.76 -14.98 15.23
C GLU A 2 -4.26 -15.23 15.42
N ARG A 3 -3.57 -15.84 14.45
CA ARG A 3 -2.20 -16.36 14.65
C ARG A 3 -1.12 -15.29 14.90
N TYR A 4 -1.25 -14.09 14.31
CA TYR A 4 -0.22 -13.03 14.37
C TYR A 4 -0.73 -11.72 14.95
N LYS A 5 -1.93 -11.69 15.54
CA LYS A 5 -2.61 -10.44 15.95
C LYS A 5 -1.83 -9.59 16.97
N SER A 6 -1.02 -10.23 17.80
CA SER A 6 -0.24 -9.60 18.88
C SER A 6 1.26 -9.72 18.67
N ASP A 7 1.70 -10.25 17.53
CA ASP A 7 3.12 -10.28 17.19
C ASP A 7 3.52 -8.89 16.66
N THR A 8 4.42 -8.22 17.38
CA THR A 8 4.84 -6.85 17.07
C THR A 8 6.06 -6.79 16.13
N LYS A 9 6.52 -7.93 15.60
CA LYS A 9 7.55 -7.95 14.56
C LYS A 9 7.04 -7.28 13.29
N LEU A 10 7.95 -6.62 12.57
CA LEU A 10 7.62 -6.03 11.27
C LEU A 10 7.16 -7.08 10.25
N PHE A 11 7.78 -8.26 10.27
CA PHE A 11 7.41 -9.41 9.43
C PHE A 11 7.14 -10.64 10.33
N PRO A 12 5.92 -10.80 10.88
CA PRO A 12 5.59 -11.89 11.81
C PRO A 12 5.74 -13.29 11.18
N GLN A 13 5.62 -13.39 9.85
CA GLN A 13 5.77 -14.63 9.09
C GLN A 13 7.20 -14.92 8.64
N GLY A 14 8.17 -14.05 8.97
CA GLY A 14 9.58 -14.21 8.59
C GLY A 14 9.86 -13.62 7.21
N VAL A 15 10.51 -14.41 6.34
CA VAL A 15 10.96 -13.98 5.01
C VAL A 15 9.75 -13.68 4.11
N THR A 16 9.74 -12.50 3.50
CA THR A 16 8.70 -12.11 2.53
C THR A 16 8.80 -12.98 1.28
N PRO A 17 7.68 -13.53 0.77
CA PRO A 17 7.67 -14.25 -0.51
C PRO A 17 8.15 -13.37 -1.66
N GLU A 18 8.87 -13.93 -2.63
CA GLU A 18 9.39 -13.16 -3.78
C GLU A 18 8.25 -12.57 -4.64
N ASN A 19 7.16 -13.32 -4.81
CA ASN A 19 5.99 -12.95 -5.59
C ASN A 19 4.91 -12.25 -4.74
N HIS A 20 5.26 -11.08 -4.17
CA HIS A 20 4.35 -10.29 -3.34
C HIS A 20 3.96 -8.95 -3.99
N LEU A 21 2.94 -8.32 -3.42
CA LEU A 21 2.66 -6.90 -3.55
C LEU A 21 2.45 -6.31 -2.15
N ASN A 22 2.64 -5.00 -2.00
CA ASN A 22 2.41 -4.32 -0.72
C ASN A 22 1.06 -3.64 -0.71
N ILE A 23 0.31 -3.83 0.37
CA ILE A 23 -0.94 -3.13 0.63
C ILE A 23 -0.83 -2.48 2.00
N SER A 24 -1.06 -1.18 2.06
CA SER A 24 -1.10 -0.39 3.29
C SER A 24 -2.42 0.37 3.42
N ALA A 25 -2.82 0.65 4.66
CA ALA A 25 -4.02 1.40 4.97
C ALA A 25 -3.71 2.53 5.96
N LEU A 26 -4.15 3.74 5.62
CA LEU A 26 -4.14 4.93 6.47
C LEU A 26 -5.59 5.28 6.85
N PRO A 27 -6.26 4.49 7.71
CA PRO A 27 -7.69 4.64 7.99
C PRO A 27 -8.03 5.93 8.76
N TRP A 28 -7.03 6.64 9.29
CA TRP A 28 -7.22 7.84 10.10
C TRP A 28 -7.27 9.13 9.28
N VAL A 29 -6.80 9.11 8.04
CA VAL A 29 -6.68 10.30 7.19
C VAL A 29 -7.23 10.03 5.80
N ASN A 30 -7.99 10.98 5.28
CA ASN A 30 -8.36 11.03 3.87
C ASN A 30 -7.29 11.86 3.14
N PHE A 31 -6.83 11.41 1.97
CA PHE A 31 -5.85 12.12 1.16
C PHE A 31 -6.33 12.24 -0.28
N ASP A 32 -5.95 13.32 -0.96
CA ASP A 32 -6.08 13.45 -2.41
C ASP A 32 -4.83 12.93 -3.14
N SER A 33 -3.67 12.93 -2.47
CA SER A 33 -2.40 12.44 -3.01
C SER A 33 -1.55 11.77 -1.94
N PHE A 34 -0.84 10.71 -2.35
CA PHE A 34 0.12 9.99 -1.53
C PHE A 34 1.25 9.45 -2.41
N ASN A 35 2.50 9.70 -2.03
CA ASN A 35 3.69 9.24 -2.73
C ASN A 35 4.75 8.79 -1.73
N LEU A 36 5.36 7.62 -1.94
CA LEU A 36 6.53 7.19 -1.18
C LEU A 36 7.79 7.55 -1.95
N ASN A 37 8.64 8.35 -1.32
CA ASN A 37 9.99 8.60 -1.82
C ASN A 37 10.93 7.52 -1.26
N VAL A 38 11.22 6.50 -2.06
CA VAL A 38 12.09 5.38 -1.68
C VAL A 38 13.48 5.62 -2.27
N ALA A 39 14.49 5.65 -1.40
CA ALA A 39 15.86 6.03 -1.78
C ALA A 39 16.54 5.06 -2.76
N ASN A 40 16.15 3.79 -2.79
CA ASN A 40 16.68 2.79 -3.72
C ASN A 40 15.54 1.97 -4.33
N PHE A 41 15.27 2.20 -5.61
CA PHE A 41 14.22 1.51 -6.37
C PHE A 41 14.77 0.51 -7.39
N THR A 42 16.09 0.31 -7.39
CA THR A 42 16.77 -0.59 -8.33
C THR A 42 16.16 -1.98 -8.26
N ASP A 43 15.61 -2.44 -9.39
CA ASP A 43 14.97 -3.75 -9.57
C ASP A 43 13.81 -4.07 -8.61
N TYR A 44 13.18 -3.05 -8.02
CA TYR A 44 11.97 -3.23 -7.21
C TYR A 44 10.71 -3.04 -8.06
N PHE A 45 10.14 -4.16 -8.51
CA PHE A 45 8.98 -4.16 -9.43
C PHE A 45 7.63 -4.50 -8.76
N ALA A 46 7.65 -4.89 -7.48
CA ALA A 46 6.42 -5.18 -6.75
C ALA A 46 5.61 -3.88 -6.53
N PRO A 47 4.34 -3.82 -6.95
CA PRO A 47 3.51 -2.65 -6.74
C PRO A 47 3.29 -2.34 -5.25
N ILE A 48 3.17 -1.06 -4.94
CA ILE A 48 2.77 -0.58 -3.61
C ILE A 48 1.42 0.11 -3.73
N ILE A 49 0.43 -0.39 -3.00
CA ILE A 49 -0.93 0.14 -2.98
C ILE A 49 -1.20 0.71 -1.59
N THR A 50 -1.61 1.98 -1.52
CA THR A 50 -1.96 2.63 -0.25
C THR A 50 -3.39 3.16 -0.31
N MET A 51 -4.22 2.75 0.65
CA MET A 51 -5.62 3.20 0.78
C MET A 51 -5.76 4.19 1.93
N ALA A 52 -6.61 5.20 1.74
CA ALA A 52 -6.93 6.20 2.76
C ALA A 52 -8.26 5.89 3.47
N LYS A 53 -8.61 6.75 4.44
CA LYS A 53 -9.97 6.84 4.96
C LYS A 53 -10.94 7.21 3.84
N TYR A 54 -12.00 6.42 3.67
CA TYR A 54 -13.09 6.74 2.74
C TYR A 54 -13.86 8.00 3.17
N GLN A 55 -14.55 8.63 2.22
CA GLN A 55 -15.41 9.79 2.46
C GLN A 55 -16.70 9.71 1.65
N GLN A 56 -17.77 10.27 2.20
CA GLN A 56 -19.03 10.44 1.48
C GLN A 56 -18.96 11.73 0.64
N GLU A 57 -19.25 11.63 -0.65
CA GLU A 57 -19.37 12.77 -1.57
C GLU A 57 -20.73 12.70 -2.28
N GLY A 58 -21.68 13.51 -1.80
CA GLY A 58 -23.08 13.44 -2.23
C GLY A 58 -23.68 12.07 -1.92
N ASP A 59 -24.18 11.38 -2.95
CA ASP A 59 -24.74 10.01 -2.84
C ASP A 59 -23.68 8.90 -3.03
N ARG A 60 -22.40 9.25 -3.15
CA ARG A 60 -21.29 8.29 -3.40
C ARG A 60 -20.37 8.14 -2.19
N LEU A 61 -19.88 6.92 -1.98
CA LEU A 61 -18.79 6.64 -1.05
C LEU A 61 -17.49 6.49 -1.84
N LEU A 62 -16.53 7.39 -1.65
CA LEU A 62 -15.25 7.39 -2.34
C LEU A 62 -14.13 6.88 -1.44
N LEU A 63 -13.26 6.05 -2.01
CA LEU A 63 -12.06 5.52 -1.36
C LEU A 63 -10.82 6.06 -2.08
N PRO A 64 -10.02 6.94 -1.46
CA PRO A 64 -8.76 7.35 -2.06
C PRO A 64 -7.76 6.20 -2.07
N LEU A 65 -7.08 6.04 -3.20
CA LEU A 65 -6.17 4.94 -3.47
C LEU A 65 -4.99 5.47 -4.28
N SER A 66 -3.78 5.21 -3.78
CA SER A 66 -2.52 5.51 -4.47
C SER A 66 -1.87 4.20 -4.92
N VAL A 67 -1.40 4.17 -6.17
CA VAL A 67 -0.67 3.05 -6.77
C VAL A 67 0.70 3.55 -7.18
N GLN A 68 1.75 2.92 -6.65
CA GLN A 68 3.12 3.18 -7.04
C GLN A 68 3.70 1.94 -7.75
N VAL A 69 4.21 2.16 -8.96
CA VAL A 69 4.78 1.15 -9.83
C VAL A 69 6.08 1.65 -10.45
N HIS A 70 6.89 0.71 -10.95
CA HIS A 70 8.11 1.03 -11.66
C HIS A 70 7.87 1.10 -13.18
N HIS A 71 8.30 2.20 -13.82
CA HIS A 71 8.17 2.41 -15.27
C HIS A 71 8.91 1.40 -16.17
N ALA A 72 9.79 0.55 -15.62
CA ALA A 72 10.48 -0.47 -16.40
C ALA A 72 9.53 -1.61 -16.82
N VAL A 73 8.40 -1.75 -16.12
CA VAL A 73 7.46 -2.86 -16.27
C VAL A 73 5.99 -2.42 -16.35
N CYS A 74 5.68 -1.15 -16.08
CA CYS A 74 4.32 -0.62 -16.11
C CYS A 74 4.28 0.76 -16.77
N ASP A 75 3.31 0.95 -17.65
CA ASP A 75 2.97 2.23 -18.26
C ASP A 75 1.67 2.78 -17.64
N GLY A 76 1.39 4.07 -17.88
CA GLY A 76 0.21 4.79 -17.36
C GLY A 76 -0.82 5.13 -18.42
#